data_AF-A0A8B8QMB6-F1
#
_entry.id   AF-A0A8B8QMB6-F1
#
_cell.length_a   1.000
_cell.length_b   1.000
_cell.length_c   1.000
_cell.angle_alpha   90.00
_cell.angle_beta   90.00
_cell.angle_gamma   90.00
#
_symmetry.space_group_name_H-M   'P 1'
#
loop_
_entity.id
_entity.type
_entity.pdbx_description
1 polymer ?
#
loop_
_entity_poly.entity_id
_entity_poly.type
_entity_poly.pdbx_seq_one_letter_code
_entity_poly.pdbx_strand_id
1 'polypeptide(L)'
;MVASRCLLLLASIASFLSLSSSQITPAAPPSSVIFPVAKDEASRQYYTTIALGTPPSPVKAVLDLSGSYSWFDCGAARYDPSSSSSHRRIVCSSARCRAARGGGCFNDTCGVYVHNPLTEVVIGAGLGEDAVVVHHTDGIKYTSRGVVVSAILFHKAMRNEPQEVHLIFAK
;
A
#
# COMPACT_ATOMS: atom_id res chain seq x y z
N MET A 1 -12.02 11.72 65.74
CA MET A 1 -10.96 11.54 64.71
C MET A 1 -11.27 10.48 63.64
N VAL A 2 -12.25 9.58 63.83
CA VAL A 2 -12.60 8.53 62.85
C VAL A 2 -13.39 9.06 61.64
N ALA A 3 -14.36 9.96 61.86
CA ALA A 3 -15.20 10.52 60.79
C ALA A 3 -14.42 11.30 59.71
N SER A 4 -13.38 12.05 60.11
CA SER A 4 -12.53 12.82 59.21
C SER A 4 -11.67 11.92 58.30
N ARG A 5 -11.26 10.74 58.78
CA ARG A 5 -10.51 9.75 57.98
C ARG A 5 -11.41 9.08 56.93
N CYS A 6 -12.69 8.84 57.23
CA CYS A 6 -13.67 8.36 56.23
C CYS A 6 -13.96 9.37 55.13
N LEU A 7 -14.09 10.67 55.47
CA LEU A 7 -14.32 11.74 54.49
C LEU A 7 -13.16 11.88 53.49
N LEU A 8 -11.91 11.74 53.96
CA LEU A 8 -10.74 11.79 53.09
C LEU A 8 -10.63 10.55 52.18
N LEU A 9 -11.04 9.38 52.66
CA LEU A 9 -11.11 8.15 51.85
C LEU A 9 -12.20 8.24 50.78
N LEU A 10 -13.36 8.80 51.09
CA LEU A 10 -14.43 8.99 50.11
C LEU A 10 -14.04 10.00 49.03
N ALA A 11 -13.34 11.08 49.41
CA ALA A 11 -12.84 12.08 48.47
C ALA A 11 -11.76 11.51 47.53
N SER A 12 -10.86 10.63 48.02
CA SER A 12 -9.86 9.99 47.18
C SER A 12 -10.48 9.00 46.20
N ILE A 13 -11.47 8.20 46.63
CA ILE A 13 -12.19 7.27 45.75
C ILE A 13 -12.95 8.01 44.64
N ALA A 14 -13.59 9.14 44.95
CA ALA A 14 -14.29 9.95 43.94
C ALA A 14 -13.33 10.58 42.91
N SER A 15 -12.11 10.95 43.33
CA SER A 15 -11.04 11.41 42.46
C SER A 15 -10.58 10.31 41.48
N PHE A 16 -10.35 9.08 41.96
CA PHE A 16 -9.96 7.96 41.10
C PHE A 16 -11.03 7.58 40.07
N LEU A 17 -12.31 7.69 40.43
CA LEU A 17 -13.42 7.37 39.51
C LEU A 17 -13.57 8.41 38.38
N SER A 18 -13.17 9.66 38.61
CA SER A 18 -13.29 10.75 37.62
C SER A 18 -12.22 10.67 36.51
N LEU A 19 -11.08 10.02 36.75
CA LEU A 19 -10.00 9.86 35.76
C LEU A 19 -10.22 8.69 34.79
N SER A 20 -11.24 7.86 34.98
CA SER A 20 -11.42 6.61 34.23
C SER A 20 -12.23 6.73 32.94
N SER A 21 -12.56 7.95 32.48
CA SER A 21 -13.27 8.13 31.21
C SER A 21 -12.34 7.91 30.02
N SER A 22 -12.06 6.64 29.71
CA SER A 22 -11.45 6.24 28.45
C SER A 22 -12.49 6.42 27.36
N GLN A 23 -12.38 7.48 26.56
CA GLN A 23 -13.16 7.59 25.32
C GLN A 23 -12.69 6.45 24.39
N ILE A 24 -13.46 5.36 24.36
CA ILE A 24 -13.33 4.33 23.33
C ILE A 24 -13.79 5.02 22.04
N THR A 25 -12.86 5.56 21.26
CA THR A 25 -13.14 5.93 19.89
C THR A 25 -13.57 4.64 19.18
N PRO A 26 -14.78 4.58 18.58
CA PRO A 26 -15.14 3.44 17.76
C PRO A 26 -14.05 3.24 16.71
N ALA A 27 -13.51 2.03 16.62
CA ALA A 27 -12.62 1.68 15.53
C ALA A 27 -13.33 2.04 14.22
N ALA A 28 -12.67 2.84 13.37
CA ALA A 28 -13.23 3.20 12.08
C ALA A 28 -13.63 1.90 11.35
N PRO A 29 -14.82 1.84 10.73
CA PRO A 29 -15.26 0.63 10.04
C PRO A 29 -14.21 0.22 8.99
N PRO A 30 -14.04 -1.09 8.75
CA PRO A 30 -13.06 -1.58 7.78
C PRO A 30 -13.31 -0.94 6.42
N SER A 31 -12.36 -0.11 5.98
CA SER A 31 -12.43 0.58 4.70
C SER A 31 -12.26 -0.44 3.58
N SER A 32 -13.31 -0.68 2.80
CA SER A 32 -13.24 -1.58 1.66
C SER A 32 -12.87 -0.81 0.40
N VAL A 33 -12.04 -1.42 -0.45
CA VAL A 33 -11.54 -0.82 -1.69
C VAL A 33 -12.10 -1.58 -2.87
N ILE A 34 -12.42 -0.87 -3.95
CA ILE A 34 -12.89 -1.44 -5.21
C ILE A 34 -12.01 -1.02 -6.38
N PHE A 35 -11.78 -1.96 -7.29
CA PHE A 35 -11.03 -1.77 -8.53
C PHE A 35 -11.91 -2.17 -9.71
N PRO A 36 -12.32 -1.22 -10.57
CA PRO A 36 -12.97 -1.54 -11.82
C PRO A 36 -12.01 -2.33 -12.72
N VAL A 37 -12.40 -3.55 -13.10
CA VAL A 37 -11.58 -4.41 -13.96
C VAL A 37 -12.22 -4.51 -15.34
N ALA A 38 -11.42 -4.28 -16.38
CA ALA A 38 -11.81 -4.46 -17.77
C ALA A 38 -10.92 -5.53 -18.42
N LYS A 39 -11.51 -6.37 -19.27
CA LYS A 39 -10.76 -7.32 -20.09
C LYS A 39 -10.36 -6.67 -21.41
N ASP A 40 -9.10 -6.82 -21.80
CA ASP A 40 -8.62 -6.45 -23.13
C ASP A 40 -8.79 -7.65 -24.06
N GLU A 41 -9.52 -7.51 -25.16
CA GLU A 41 -9.79 -8.65 -26.05
C GLU A 41 -8.59 -9.05 -26.90
N ALA A 42 -7.65 -8.14 -27.17
CA ALA A 42 -6.48 -8.41 -27.98
C ALA A 42 -5.43 -9.20 -27.19
N SER A 43 -5.10 -8.74 -25.97
CA SER A 43 -4.14 -9.44 -25.10
C SER A 43 -4.78 -10.54 -24.25
N ARG A 44 -6.12 -10.55 -24.14
CA ARG A 44 -6.91 -11.41 -23.23
C ARG A 44 -6.57 -11.21 -21.74
N GLN A 45 -5.91 -10.10 -21.40
CA GLN A 45 -5.56 -9.78 -20.03
C GLN A 45 -6.62 -8.92 -19.37
N TYR A 46 -6.65 -8.94 -18.04
CA TYR A 46 -7.52 -8.10 -17.23
C TYR A 46 -6.73 -6.92 -16.70
N TYR A 47 -7.29 -5.72 -16.80
CA TYR A 47 -6.64 -4.49 -16.36
C TYR A 47 -7.54 -3.69 -15.44
N THR A 48 -6.93 -2.96 -14.52
CA THR A 48 -7.55 -1.87 -13.76
C THR A 48 -6.80 -0.57 -14.01
N THR A 49 -7.42 0.55 -13.68
CA THR A 49 -6.74 1.84 -13.61
C THR A 49 -6.64 2.28 -12.16
N ILE A 50 -5.45 2.67 -11.74
CA ILE A 50 -5.17 3.26 -10.43
C ILE A 50 -4.45 4.60 -10.64
N ALA A 51 -4.38 5.45 -9.63
CA ALA A 51 -3.49 6.60 -9.68
C ALA A 51 -2.33 6.44 -8.70
N LEU A 52 -1.11 6.66 -9.16
CA LEU A 52 0.12 6.53 -8.40
C LEU A 52 0.77 7.89 -8.15
N GLY A 53 1.44 8.03 -7.01
CA GLY A 53 2.28 9.17 -6.68
C GLY A 53 1.55 10.41 -6.19
N THR A 54 2.34 11.44 -5.92
CA THR A 54 1.87 12.78 -5.56
C THR A 54 2.60 13.83 -6.42
N PRO A 55 1.89 14.53 -7.34
CA PRO A 55 0.45 14.43 -7.59
C PRO A 55 0.05 13.08 -8.23
N PRO A 56 -1.21 12.62 -8.05
CA PRO A 56 -1.65 11.34 -8.59
C PRO A 56 -1.62 11.29 -10.12
N SER A 57 -0.96 10.27 -10.68
CA SER A 57 -0.88 10.01 -12.12
C SER A 57 -1.58 8.68 -12.46
N PRO A 58 -2.51 8.64 -13.43
CA PRO A 58 -3.24 7.42 -13.77
C PRO A 58 -2.34 6.40 -14.49
N VAL A 59 -2.46 5.14 -14.07
CA VAL A 59 -1.70 4.01 -14.59
C VAL A 59 -2.65 2.86 -14.89
N LYS A 60 -2.60 2.37 -16.13
CA LYS A 60 -3.26 1.12 -16.52
C LYS A 60 -2.38 -0.05 -16.11
N ALA A 61 -2.92 -0.97 -15.35
CA ALA A 61 -2.19 -2.07 -14.77
C ALA A 61 -2.90 -3.41 -14.97
N VAL A 62 -2.13 -4.41 -15.39
CA VAL A 62 -2.49 -5.81 -15.53
C VAL A 62 -2.80 -6.38 -14.16
N LEU A 63 -3.87 -7.16 -14.06
CA LEU A 63 -4.19 -7.94 -12.87
C LEU A 63 -3.42 -9.26 -12.89
N ASP A 64 -2.44 -9.39 -11.99
CA ASP A 64 -1.69 -10.62 -11.76
C ASP A 64 -2.06 -11.20 -10.39
N LEU A 65 -2.89 -12.25 -10.41
CA LEU A 65 -3.34 -12.94 -9.20
C LEU A 65 -2.32 -13.95 -8.66
N SER A 66 -1.26 -14.22 -9.41
CA SER A 66 -0.26 -15.27 -9.09
C SER A 66 1.05 -14.70 -8.54
N GLY A 67 1.35 -13.44 -8.84
CA GLY A 67 2.60 -12.84 -8.41
C GLY A 67 2.65 -12.53 -6.91
N SER A 68 3.86 -12.24 -6.44
CA SER A 68 4.11 -11.90 -5.02
C SER A 68 4.14 -10.39 -4.73
N TYR A 69 4.29 -9.58 -5.78
CA TYR A 69 4.66 -8.17 -5.73
C TYR A 69 4.03 -7.36 -6.86
N SER A 70 3.53 -6.14 -6.59
CA SER A 70 3.03 -5.22 -7.62
C SER A 70 4.16 -4.43 -8.28
N TRP A 71 4.43 -4.59 -9.57
CA TRP A 71 5.64 -4.04 -10.19
C TRP A 71 5.37 -3.25 -11.47
N PHE A 72 6.28 -2.33 -11.82
CA PHE A 72 6.26 -1.62 -13.11
C PHE A 72 7.67 -1.38 -13.65
N ASP A 73 7.73 -1.15 -14.97
CA ASP A 73 8.96 -0.75 -15.66
C ASP A 73 9.14 0.77 -15.67
N CYS A 74 10.12 1.32 -14.96
CA CYS A 74 10.34 2.77 -14.89
C CYS A 74 10.69 3.42 -16.25
N GLY A 75 11.30 2.68 -17.18
CA GLY A 75 11.72 3.23 -18.47
C GLY A 75 10.59 3.23 -19.52
N ALA A 76 9.54 2.45 -19.27
CA ALA A 76 8.51 2.15 -20.27
C ALA A 76 7.07 2.31 -19.75
N ALA A 77 6.87 2.39 -18.42
CA ALA A 77 5.58 2.69 -17.82
C ALA A 77 5.27 4.19 -17.91
N ARG A 78 3.98 4.52 -17.94
CA ARG A 78 3.50 5.91 -17.87
C ARG A 78 3.66 6.56 -16.50
N TYR A 79 4.45 5.96 -15.61
CA TYR A 79 4.68 6.43 -14.26
C TYR A 79 6.17 6.51 -13.95
N ASP A 80 6.62 7.74 -13.68
CA ASP A 80 7.97 8.05 -13.24
C ASP A 80 7.97 8.36 -11.73
N PRO A 81 8.48 7.46 -10.88
CA PRO A 81 8.54 7.64 -9.43
C PRO A 81 9.42 8.80 -9.00
N SER A 82 10.40 9.19 -9.81
CA SER A 82 11.27 10.33 -9.50
C SER A 82 10.52 11.67 -9.53
N SER A 83 9.38 11.71 -10.24
CA SER A 83 8.49 12.88 -10.30
C SER A 83 7.51 12.96 -9.12
N SER A 84 7.40 11.91 -8.29
CA SER A 84 6.45 11.82 -7.19
C SER A 84 7.07 12.27 -5.87
N SER A 85 6.45 13.25 -5.22
CA SER A 85 6.92 13.77 -3.92
C SER A 85 6.71 12.80 -2.75
N SER A 86 5.80 11.84 -2.90
CA SER A 86 5.52 10.78 -1.92
C SER A 86 6.37 9.52 -2.12
N HIS A 87 7.18 9.47 -3.19
CA HIS A 87 8.05 8.34 -3.45
C HIS A 87 9.13 8.20 -2.37
N ARG A 88 9.33 6.97 -1.89
CA ARG A 88 10.43 6.59 -1.00
C ARG A 88 11.02 5.26 -1.43
N ARG A 89 12.34 5.17 -1.57
CA ARG A 89 13.03 3.89 -1.72
C ARG A 89 13.01 3.12 -0.40
N ILE A 90 12.83 1.81 -0.45
CA ILE A 90 12.95 0.97 0.73
C ILE A 90 14.42 0.61 0.92
N VAL A 91 15.02 1.12 1.99
CA VAL A 91 16.44 0.92 2.27
C VAL A 91 16.75 -0.51 2.71
N CYS A 92 18.00 -0.94 2.47
CA CYS A 92 18.46 -2.27 2.85
C CYS A 92 18.39 -2.47 4.38
N SER A 93 18.21 -3.73 4.80
CA SER A 93 18.12 -4.13 6.22
C SER A 93 16.96 -3.49 7.02
N SER A 94 16.13 -2.64 6.42
CA SER A 94 14.93 -2.08 7.05
C SER A 94 13.91 -3.17 7.39
N ALA A 95 13.06 -2.89 8.39
CA ALA A 95 11.94 -3.78 8.70
C ALA A 95 11.03 -4.04 7.49
N ARG A 96 10.84 -3.02 6.64
CA ARG A 96 10.08 -3.15 5.39
C ARG A 96 10.74 -4.08 4.37
N CYS A 97 12.06 -3.95 4.17
CA CYS A 97 12.81 -4.85 3.29
C CYS A 97 12.68 -6.32 3.74
N ARG A 98 12.78 -6.57 5.05
CA ARG A 98 12.59 -7.92 5.61
C ARG A 98 11.15 -8.42 5.45
N ALA A 99 10.15 -7.56 5.70
CA ALA A 99 8.75 -7.90 5.51
C ALA A 99 8.42 -8.26 4.05
N ALA A 100 9.04 -7.55 3.10
CA ALA A 100 8.95 -7.82 1.68
C ALA A 100 9.84 -8.99 1.22
N ARG A 101 10.46 -9.74 2.13
CA ARG A 101 11.39 -10.86 1.82
C ARG A 101 12.47 -10.47 0.80
N GLY A 102 12.95 -9.23 0.90
CA GLY A 102 14.04 -8.70 0.08
C GLY A 102 15.32 -9.50 0.28
N GLY A 103 15.92 -9.93 -0.82
CA GLY A 103 17.16 -10.73 -0.82
C GLY A 103 18.36 -10.00 -1.45
N GLY A 104 18.12 -8.92 -2.20
CA GLY A 104 19.16 -8.12 -2.84
C GLY A 104 19.35 -6.76 -2.15
N CYS A 105 20.51 -6.14 -2.36
CA CYS A 105 20.77 -4.76 -1.98
C CYS A 105 21.63 -4.09 -3.06
N PHE A 106 21.17 -2.98 -3.61
CA PHE A 106 21.91 -2.21 -4.61
C PHE A 106 21.71 -0.71 -4.40
N ASN A 107 22.79 0.06 -4.30
CA ASN A 107 22.76 1.50 -3.98
C ASN A 107 21.84 1.81 -2.78
N ASP A 108 21.99 1.01 -1.72
CA ASP A 108 21.18 1.04 -0.50
C ASP A 108 19.66 0.86 -0.73
N THR A 109 19.26 0.31 -1.87
CA THR A 109 17.87 -0.03 -2.19
C THR A 109 17.68 -1.53 -2.05
N CYS A 110 16.69 -1.93 -1.27
CA CYS A 110 16.31 -3.32 -1.09
C CYS A 110 15.82 -3.90 -2.42
N GLY A 111 16.31 -5.08 -2.80
CA GLY A 111 16.01 -5.72 -4.07
C GLY A 111 15.26 -7.04 -3.91
N VAL A 112 14.43 -7.35 -4.90
CA VAL A 112 13.72 -8.63 -5.05
C VAL A 112 13.79 -9.11 -6.49
N TYR A 113 13.27 -10.32 -6.72
CA TYR A 113 12.96 -10.84 -8.04
C TYR A 113 11.44 -10.84 -8.24
N VAL A 114 10.99 -10.34 -9.39
CA VAL A 114 9.60 -10.42 -9.85
C VAL A 114 9.52 -11.31 -11.08
N HIS A 115 8.42 -12.02 -11.25
CA HIS A 115 8.17 -12.86 -12.42
C HIS A 115 7.13 -12.19 -13.30
N ASN A 116 7.40 -12.14 -14.59
CA ASN A 116 6.43 -11.72 -15.60
C ASN A 116 5.78 -12.98 -16.19
N PRO A 117 4.51 -13.28 -15.88
CA PRO A 117 3.84 -14.49 -16.37
C PRO A 117 3.53 -14.44 -17.88
N LEU A 118 3.67 -13.29 -18.54
CA LEU A 118 3.40 -13.16 -19.97
C LEU A 118 4.64 -13.49 -20.81
N THR A 119 5.82 -13.11 -20.33
CA THR A 119 7.10 -13.38 -21.01
C THR A 119 7.86 -14.54 -20.39
N GLU A 120 7.41 -15.05 -19.24
CA GLU A 120 8.06 -16.07 -18.42
C GLU A 120 9.48 -15.68 -17.98
N VAL A 121 9.70 -14.38 -17.78
CA VAL A 121 11.00 -13.81 -17.40
C VAL A 121 11.02 -13.42 -15.92
N VAL A 122 12.14 -13.71 -15.26
CA VAL A 122 12.45 -13.21 -13.91
C VAL A 122 13.29 -11.95 -14.00
N ILE A 123 12.89 -10.93 -13.26
CA ILE A 123 13.44 -9.58 -13.34
C ILE A 123 13.88 -9.13 -11.95
N GLY A 124 15.10 -8.61 -11.85
CA GLY A 124 15.58 -7.94 -10.64
C GLY A 124 14.94 -6.55 -10.51
N ALA A 125 14.37 -6.27 -9.34
CA ALA A 125 13.68 -5.00 -9.09
C ALA A 125 14.06 -4.41 -7.72
N GLY A 126 14.18 -3.08 -7.66
CA GLY A 126 14.34 -2.31 -6.43
C GLY A 126 12.98 -1.99 -5.78
N LEU A 127 12.92 -2.10 -4.46
CA LEU A 127 11.74 -1.78 -3.69
C LEU A 127 11.61 -0.27 -3.45
N GLY A 128 10.40 0.24 -3.67
CA GLY A 128 9.97 1.55 -3.26
C GLY A 128 8.57 1.50 -2.64
N GLU A 129 8.16 2.60 -2.06
CA GLU A 129 6.79 2.84 -1.65
C GLU A 129 6.33 4.18 -2.21
N ASP A 130 5.06 4.24 -2.58
CA ASP A 130 4.43 5.49 -3.00
C ASP A 130 2.94 5.49 -2.66
N ALA A 131 2.33 6.67 -2.76
CA ALA A 131 0.90 6.88 -2.67
C ALA A 131 0.18 6.19 -3.83
N VAL A 132 -0.92 5.51 -3.50
CA VAL A 132 -1.87 4.96 -4.46
C VAL A 132 -3.24 5.48 -4.11
N VAL A 133 -3.93 6.06 -5.09
CA VAL A 133 -5.31 6.48 -4.96
C VAL A 133 -6.22 5.41 -5.53
N VAL A 134 -7.12 4.92 -4.67
CA VAL A 134 -8.07 3.85 -4.97
C VAL A 134 -9.46 4.24 -4.55
N HIS A 135 -10.50 3.60 -5.09
CA HIS A 135 -11.88 3.95 -4.76
C HIS A 135 -12.37 3.18 -3.53
N HIS A 136 -13.02 3.89 -2.61
CA HIS A 136 -13.69 3.25 -1.48
C HIS A 136 -15.05 2.66 -1.90
N THR A 137 -15.49 1.60 -1.23
CA THR A 137 -16.83 1.03 -1.37
C THR A 137 -17.42 0.65 -0.03
N ASP A 138 -18.75 0.74 0.08
CA ASP A 138 -19.54 0.17 1.19
C ASP A 138 -20.07 -1.24 0.86
N GLY A 139 -19.62 -1.82 -0.26
CA GLY A 139 -20.09 -3.12 -0.78
C GLY A 139 -21.38 -3.03 -1.61
N ILE A 140 -22.03 -1.87 -1.67
CA ILE A 140 -23.28 -1.65 -2.40
C ILE A 140 -23.07 -0.66 -3.55
N LYS A 141 -22.22 0.36 -3.36
CA LYS A 141 -21.94 1.40 -4.36
C LYS A 141 -20.45 1.69 -4.48
N TYR A 142 -20.06 2.11 -5.69
CA TYR A 142 -18.81 2.83 -5.91
C TYR A 142 -18.94 4.19 -5.23
N THR A 143 -18.15 4.43 -4.18
CA THR A 143 -18.08 5.76 -3.62
C THR A 143 -16.98 6.52 -4.35
N SER A 144 -17.27 7.74 -4.82
CA SER A 144 -16.31 8.55 -5.60
C SER A 144 -15.13 9.08 -4.78
N ARG A 145 -15.06 8.76 -3.48
CA ARG A 145 -13.90 9.14 -2.65
C ARG A 145 -12.72 8.24 -2.97
N GLY A 146 -11.68 8.86 -3.50
CA GLY A 146 -10.34 8.29 -3.52
C GLY A 146 -9.79 8.20 -2.10
N VAL A 147 -9.21 7.06 -1.75
CA VAL A 147 -8.43 6.85 -0.52
C VAL A 147 -6.98 6.71 -0.92
N VAL A 148 -6.09 7.40 -0.21
CA VAL A 148 -4.64 7.28 -0.40
C VAL A 148 -4.15 6.16 0.50
N VAL A 149 -3.56 5.14 -0.10
CA VAL A 149 -2.86 4.06 0.61
C VAL A 149 -1.39 4.04 0.17
N SER A 150 -0.49 3.64 1.07
CA SER A 150 0.90 3.37 0.68
C SER A 150 0.98 1.98 0.08
N ALA A 151 1.40 1.86 -1.18
CA ALA A 151 1.72 0.57 -1.77
C ALA A 151 3.23 0.40 -1.88
N ILE A 152 3.70 -0.82 -1.61
CA ILE A 152 5.06 -1.21 -1.96
C ILE A 152 5.06 -1.48 -3.46
N LEU A 153 5.85 -0.70 -4.18
CA LEU A 153 5.96 -0.68 -5.62
C LEU A 153 7.38 -1.06 -6.04
N PHE A 154 7.50 -1.81 -7.11
CA PHE A 154 8.73 -2.49 -7.48
C PHE A 154 9.23 -1.91 -8.80
N HIS A 155 10.51 -1.56 -8.82
CA HIS A 155 11.15 -0.79 -9.87
C HIS A 155 12.11 -1.69 -10.63
N LYS A 156 11.78 -2.00 -11.88
CA LYS A 156 12.66 -2.79 -12.76
C LYS A 156 13.97 -2.07 -13.06
N ALA A 157 15.07 -2.81 -13.04
CA ALA A 157 16.31 -2.43 -13.70
C ALA A 157 16.46 -3.22 -15.03
N MET A 158 16.32 -2.50 -16.15
CA MET A 158 16.85 -2.83 -17.49
C MET A 158 16.39 -4.15 -18.15
N ARG A 159 15.39 -4.06 -19.05
CA ARG A 159 15.35 -4.73 -20.38
C ARG A 159 14.06 -4.35 -21.14
N ASN A 160 14.16 -4.10 -22.44
CA ASN A 160 13.04 -3.79 -23.35
C ASN A 160 11.99 -4.92 -23.37
N GLU A 161 11.00 -4.88 -22.48
CA GLU A 161 9.82 -5.74 -22.50
C GLU A 161 8.57 -4.88 -22.75
N PRO A 162 7.45 -5.48 -23.21
CA PRO A 162 6.19 -4.77 -23.37
C PRO A 162 5.76 -4.03 -22.09
N GLN A 163 5.13 -2.88 -22.29
CA GLN A 163 4.83 -1.84 -21.30
C GLN A 163 3.73 -2.26 -20.33
N GLU A 164 4.05 -2.98 -19.26
CA GLU A 164 3.03 -3.44 -18.31
C GLU A 164 3.38 -3.13 -16.86
N VAL A 165 2.35 -2.65 -16.15
CA VAL A 165 2.33 -2.54 -14.69
C VAL A 165 1.51 -3.69 -14.19
N HIS A 166 2.06 -4.54 -13.34
CA HIS A 166 1.32 -5.65 -12.75
C HIS A 166 0.88 -5.25 -11.35
N LEU A 167 -0.43 -5.28 -11.12
CA LEU A 167 -1.02 -5.07 -9.83
C LEU A 167 -1.42 -6.40 -9.22
N ILE A 168 -1.00 -6.54 -7.97
CA ILE A 168 -1.34 -7.65 -7.11
C ILE A 168 -2.12 -7.08 -5.95
N PHE A 169 -3.29 -7.65 -5.71
CA PHE A 169 -4.02 -7.38 -4.49
C PHE A 169 -3.39 -8.23 -3.40
N ALA A 170 -2.62 -7.59 -2.51
CA ALA A 170 -2.13 -8.24 -1.32
C ALA A 170 -3.34 -8.83 -0.56
N LYS A 171 -3.24 -10.12 -0.23
CA LYS A 171 -4.19 -10.82 0.65
C LYS A 171 -4.12 -10.28 2.08
#